data_AF-A0A9E6Y2C0-F1
#
_entry.id   AF-A0A9E6Y2C0-F1
#
_cell.length_a   1.000
_cell.length_b   1.000
_cell.length_c   1.000
_cell.angle_alpha   90.00
_cell.angle_beta   90.00
_cell.angle_gamma   90.00
#
_symmetry.space_group_name_H-M   'P 1'
#
loop_
_entity.id
_entity.type
_entity.pdbx_description
1 polymer ?
#
loop_
_entity_poly.entity_id
_entity_poly.type
_entity_poly.pdbx_seq_one_letter_code
_entity_poly.pdbx_strand_id
1 'polypeptide(L)'
;MEGPLIAIPQPFTDRADVGRGTEELARMLGEPRILAPDVATVRAALQGRPVVISSECVVALATLPWLAQARPGTRVLWLDAHPDFNTPDTSPSGYAGGMPVAGATGMWDAGVQPAFPAEDIVFAGIRDIDPGEQMLLDGAGATVLRDVREAPAALGGDGAVFVHLDCDVIDGYPAAFPVPGGPTADEVRDVLAHVAARHEIAGVSVSAVAGPPDVAAAVIEPLLAP
;
A
#
# COMPACT_ATOMS: atom_id res chain seq x y z
N MET A 1 -3.57 21.24 10.33
CA MET A 1 -2.92 20.34 11.29
C MET A 1 -2.26 19.25 10.48
N GLU A 2 -0.93 19.19 10.50
CA GLU A 2 -0.17 18.11 9.84
C GLU A 2 -0.49 16.79 10.56
N GLY A 3 -0.82 15.74 9.81
CA GLY A 3 -1.09 14.41 10.37
C GLY A 3 0.19 13.76 10.91
N PRO A 4 0.09 12.81 11.86
CA PRO A 4 1.27 12.13 12.38
C PRO A 4 1.90 11.21 11.31
N LEU A 5 3.22 11.32 11.12
CA LEU A 5 4.03 10.37 10.36
C LEU A 5 4.39 9.18 11.25
N ILE A 6 4.03 7.95 10.84
CA ILE A 6 4.21 6.75 11.67
C ILE A 6 4.83 5.62 10.86
N ALA A 7 5.99 5.13 11.30
CA ALA A 7 6.68 3.99 10.69
C ALA A 7 6.40 2.70 11.47
N ILE A 8 6.14 1.61 10.75
CA ILE A 8 5.90 0.26 11.31
C ILE A 8 7.13 -0.61 11.02
N PRO A 9 7.80 -1.17 12.05
CA PRO A 9 9.01 -1.98 11.85
C PRO A 9 8.75 -3.40 11.32
N GLN A 10 9.79 -3.97 10.68
CA GLN A 10 9.87 -5.24 9.92
C GLN A 10 9.62 -6.55 10.71
N PRO A 11 9.17 -7.63 10.04
CA PRO A 11 9.62 -9.00 10.31
C PRO A 11 10.71 -9.43 9.32
N PHE A 12 11.93 -9.68 9.79
CA PHE A 12 13.02 -10.21 8.96
C PHE A 12 12.91 -11.73 8.73
N THR A 13 13.24 -12.21 7.52
CA THR A 13 13.60 -13.64 7.27
C THR A 13 15.03 -13.89 6.73
N ASP A 14 15.84 -12.83 6.56
CA ASP A 14 17.32 -12.68 6.38
C ASP A 14 18.17 -13.71 5.58
N ARG A 15 19.14 -13.18 4.79
CA ARG A 15 20.58 -13.44 4.99
C ARG A 15 21.48 -12.44 4.22
N ALA A 16 21.97 -11.41 4.93
CA ALA A 16 23.14 -10.55 4.63
C ALA A 16 22.87 -9.14 4.06
N ASP A 17 22.49 -8.25 4.98
CA ASP A 17 22.95 -6.85 5.15
C ASP A 17 23.72 -6.18 4.01
N VAL A 18 23.07 -5.21 3.35
CA VAL A 18 23.70 -4.09 2.62
C VAL A 18 22.75 -2.88 2.74
N GLY A 19 22.96 -1.79 3.48
CA GLY A 19 24.07 -1.31 4.30
C GLY A 19 24.10 0.24 4.27
N ARG A 20 23.54 0.87 5.33
CA ARG A 20 23.59 2.30 5.74
C ARG A 20 22.33 3.19 5.53
N GLY A 21 21.30 2.92 6.33
CA GLY A 21 20.28 3.87 6.81
C GLY A 21 20.22 3.90 8.35
N THR A 22 21.37 3.69 8.99
CA THR A 22 21.52 2.96 10.25
C THR A 22 21.49 3.79 11.54
N GLU A 23 21.43 5.13 11.51
CA GLU A 23 21.51 5.93 12.75
C GLU A 23 20.17 6.57 13.19
N GLU A 24 19.24 6.86 12.27
CA GLU A 24 17.95 7.46 12.62
C GLU A 24 16.87 6.38 12.91
N LEU A 25 16.99 5.24 12.22
CA LEU A 25 16.19 4.02 12.42
C LEU A 25 16.50 3.32 13.76
N ALA A 26 17.75 3.40 14.23
CA ALA A 26 18.20 2.79 15.50
C ALA A 26 17.60 3.47 16.74
N ARG A 27 17.18 4.73 16.62
CA ARG A 27 16.54 5.49 17.71
C ARG A 27 15.04 5.18 17.83
N MET A 28 14.43 4.64 16.77
CA MET A 28 13.02 4.23 16.76
C MET A 28 12.78 2.85 17.41
N LEU A 29 13.86 2.08 17.69
CA LEU A 29 13.84 0.72 18.22
C LEU A 29 14.02 0.62 19.75
N GLY A 30 13.51 1.59 20.52
CA GLY A 30 13.51 1.55 22.00
C GLY A 30 12.51 0.59 22.65
N GLU A 31 11.91 -0.32 21.86
CA GLU A 31 10.82 -1.30 22.18
C GLU A 31 9.44 -0.64 22.43
N PRO A 32 8.32 -1.15 21.86
CA PRO A 32 7.97 -2.56 21.72
C PRO A 32 7.54 -3.06 20.32
N ARG A 33 7.64 -4.39 20.18
CA ARG A 33 7.24 -5.31 19.11
C ARG A 33 5.75 -5.30 18.77
N ILE A 34 5.36 -5.56 17.50
CA ILE A 34 4.18 -6.39 17.12
C ILE A 34 4.44 -7.18 15.81
N LEU A 35 4.06 -8.46 15.80
CA LEU A 35 3.93 -9.37 14.65
C LEU A 35 2.66 -8.98 13.87
N ALA A 36 2.80 -8.66 12.58
CA ALA A 36 1.79 -7.95 11.79
C ALA A 36 1.54 -6.52 12.33
N PRO A 37 1.21 -5.53 11.48
CA PRO A 37 0.78 -4.23 11.97
C PRO A 37 -0.39 -4.42 12.95
N ASP A 38 -0.19 -4.05 14.22
CA ASP A 38 -1.29 -4.07 15.17
C ASP A 38 -2.37 -3.10 14.73
N VAL A 39 -3.56 -3.64 14.50
CA VAL A 39 -4.74 -2.88 14.10
C VAL A 39 -5.02 -1.75 15.08
N ALA A 40 -4.75 -1.91 16.38
CA ALA A 40 -4.96 -0.83 17.35
C ALA A 40 -3.94 0.30 17.20
N THR A 41 -2.66 -0.02 16.98
CA THR A 41 -1.59 0.95 16.71
C THR A 41 -1.84 1.71 15.42
N VAL A 42 -2.15 1.01 14.34
CA VAL A 42 -2.51 1.62 13.05
C VAL A 42 -3.79 2.45 13.19
N ARG A 43 -4.80 1.97 13.93
CA ARG A 43 -6.03 2.74 14.19
C ARG A 43 -5.79 4.03 14.97
N ALA A 44 -4.92 4.01 15.99
CA ALA A 44 -4.56 5.21 16.73
C ALA A 44 -3.77 6.19 15.86
N ALA A 45 -2.88 5.66 15.00
CA ALA A 45 -2.11 6.41 14.02
C ALA A 45 -2.99 7.12 12.99
N LEU A 46 -4.05 6.43 12.54
CA LEU A 46 -4.91 6.90 11.45
C LEU A 46 -5.96 7.97 11.89
N GLN A 47 -5.85 8.52 13.10
CA GLN A 47 -6.68 9.63 13.58
C GLN A 47 -6.21 10.98 12.99
N GLY A 48 -6.54 11.29 11.73
CA GLY A 48 -6.18 12.54 11.05
C GLY A 48 -6.21 12.42 9.51
N ARG A 49 -5.29 13.10 8.80
CA ARG A 49 -4.82 12.74 7.45
C ARG A 49 -3.53 11.95 7.59
N PRO A 50 -3.59 10.64 7.82
CA PRO A 50 -2.46 9.89 8.34
C PRO A 50 -1.55 9.38 7.23
N VAL A 51 -0.25 9.31 7.54
CA VAL A 51 0.77 8.72 6.69
C VAL A 51 1.40 7.54 7.41
N VAL A 52 1.27 6.35 6.83
CA VAL A 52 1.88 5.12 7.32
C VAL A 52 3.06 4.77 6.44
N ILE A 53 4.24 4.59 7.01
CA ILE A 53 5.38 4.04 6.28
C ILE A 53 5.60 2.61 6.76
N SER A 54 5.61 1.69 5.81
CA SER A 54 5.92 0.29 5.99
C SER A 54 7.09 -0.07 5.09
N SER A 55 7.77 -1.15 5.44
CA SER A 55 8.72 -1.78 4.53
C SER A 55 8.06 -2.73 3.55
N GLU A 56 6.84 -3.16 3.84
CA GLU A 56 6.15 -4.29 3.22
C GLU A 56 4.65 -4.00 3.12
N CYS A 57 4.01 -4.48 2.06
CA CYS A 57 2.58 -4.29 1.84
C CYS A 57 1.67 -5.00 2.83
N VAL A 58 2.23 -5.87 3.70
CA VAL A 58 1.49 -6.51 4.80
C VAL A 58 0.80 -5.53 5.74
N VAL A 59 1.17 -4.25 5.68
CA VAL A 59 0.44 -3.13 6.30
C VAL A 59 -1.05 -3.09 5.92
N ALA A 60 -1.42 -3.60 4.74
CA ALA A 60 -2.81 -3.64 4.27
C ALA A 60 -3.74 -4.45 5.18
N LEU A 61 -3.22 -5.48 5.87
CA LEU A 61 -3.97 -6.28 6.83
C LEU A 61 -4.44 -5.46 8.05
N ALA A 62 -3.84 -4.28 8.30
CA ALA A 62 -4.32 -3.35 9.31
C ALA A 62 -5.07 -2.15 8.73
N THR A 63 -4.58 -1.57 7.62
CA THR A 63 -5.16 -0.34 7.07
C THR A 63 -6.53 -0.57 6.45
N LEU A 64 -6.70 -1.66 5.69
CA LEU A 64 -7.95 -1.93 4.97
C LEU A 64 -9.12 -2.31 5.91
N PRO A 65 -8.97 -3.22 6.89
CA PRO A 65 -10.03 -3.46 7.89
C PRO A 65 -10.36 -2.23 8.72
N TRP A 66 -9.37 -1.39 9.03
CA TRP A 66 -9.61 -0.11 9.68
C TRP A 66 -10.44 0.82 8.80
N LEU A 67 -10.13 0.96 7.51
CA LEU A 67 -10.91 1.77 6.58
C LEU A 67 -12.37 1.28 6.51
N ALA A 68 -12.56 -0.03 6.35
CA ALA A 68 -13.89 -0.63 6.31
C ALA A 68 -14.73 -0.32 7.57
N GLN A 69 -14.08 -0.28 8.75
CA GLN A 69 -14.75 0.01 10.01
C GLN A 69 -14.94 1.52 10.27
N ALA A 70 -13.90 2.32 10.05
CA ALA A 70 -13.82 3.71 10.51
C ALA A 70 -14.28 4.70 9.44
N ARG A 71 -14.13 4.36 8.16
CA ARG A 71 -14.47 5.21 7.01
C ARG A 71 -15.19 4.42 5.89
N PRO A 72 -16.36 3.81 6.15
CA PRO A 72 -17.08 3.04 5.13
C PRO A 72 -17.32 3.85 3.85
N GLY A 73 -17.19 3.21 2.69
CA GLY A 73 -17.33 3.85 1.37
C GLY A 73 -16.10 4.65 0.90
N THR A 74 -14.99 4.61 1.64
CA THR A 74 -13.70 5.08 1.15
C THR A 74 -13.19 4.14 0.08
N ARG A 75 -12.77 4.67 -1.07
CA ARG A 75 -12.11 3.88 -2.12
C ARG A 75 -10.62 3.75 -1.83
N VAL A 76 -9.99 2.70 -2.32
CA VAL A 76 -8.54 2.50 -2.22
C VAL A 76 -7.91 2.62 -3.59
N LEU A 77 -6.90 3.47 -3.71
CA LEU A 77 -5.98 3.46 -4.84
C LEU A 77 -4.73 2.65 -4.43
N TRP A 78 -4.55 1.48 -5.02
CA TRP A 78 -3.40 0.60 -4.79
C TRP A 78 -2.40 0.77 -5.94
N LEU A 79 -1.35 1.56 -5.71
CA LEU A 79 -0.27 1.79 -6.68
C LEU A 79 0.87 0.83 -6.39
N ASP A 80 1.06 -0.14 -7.28
CA ASP A 80 1.96 -1.27 -7.07
C ASP A 80 2.29 -1.92 -8.42
N ALA A 81 3.43 -2.60 -8.54
CA ALA A 81 3.69 -3.48 -9.68
C ALA A 81 2.89 -4.79 -9.60
N HIS A 82 2.53 -5.21 -8.39
CA HIS A 82 1.86 -6.45 -8.02
C HIS A 82 0.48 -6.17 -7.38
N PRO A 83 -0.51 -7.06 -7.52
CA PRO A 83 -1.81 -6.87 -6.87
C PRO A 83 -1.85 -7.19 -5.38
N ASP A 84 -0.87 -7.93 -4.87
CA ASP A 84 -0.85 -8.41 -3.49
C ASP A 84 -2.11 -9.20 -3.08
N PHE A 85 -2.65 -9.91 -4.05
CA PHE A 85 -3.95 -10.57 -4.03
C PHE A 85 -3.84 -12.09 -4.09
N ASN A 86 -2.65 -12.65 -3.81
CA ASN A 86 -2.51 -14.08 -3.59
C ASN A 86 -3.12 -14.54 -2.26
N THR A 87 -3.52 -15.80 -2.22
CA THR A 87 -3.81 -16.55 -0.99
C THR A 87 -2.67 -17.53 -0.72
N PRO A 88 -2.63 -18.17 0.47
CA PRO A 88 -1.69 -19.28 0.72
C PRO A 88 -1.77 -20.42 -0.31
N ASP A 89 -2.95 -20.62 -0.93
CA ASP A 89 -3.17 -21.69 -1.92
C ASP A 89 -2.80 -21.27 -3.35
N THR A 90 -2.84 -19.97 -3.68
CA THR A 90 -2.52 -19.48 -5.03
C THR A 90 -1.09 -19.01 -5.18
N SER A 91 -0.41 -18.64 -4.08
CA SER A 91 0.95 -18.12 -4.12
C SER A 91 1.96 -19.18 -4.57
N PRO A 92 2.80 -18.89 -5.58
CA PRO A 92 3.87 -19.80 -5.99
C PRO A 92 5.06 -19.79 -5.03
N SER A 93 5.24 -18.71 -4.25
CA SER A 93 6.40 -18.50 -3.37
C SER A 93 6.11 -18.72 -1.88
N GLY A 94 4.84 -18.60 -1.47
CA GLY A 94 4.45 -18.56 -0.06
C GLY A 94 4.85 -17.27 0.65
N TYR A 95 5.28 -16.24 -0.09
CA TYR A 95 5.68 -14.96 0.48
C TYR A 95 4.46 -14.17 0.93
N ALA A 96 4.44 -13.81 2.22
CA ALA A 96 3.30 -13.12 2.82
C ALA A 96 3.09 -11.69 2.27
N GLY A 97 4.14 -11.04 1.73
CA GLY A 97 4.04 -9.71 1.14
C GLY A 97 3.11 -9.65 -0.07
N GLY A 98 2.97 -10.74 -0.83
CA GLY A 98 2.07 -10.81 -1.98
C GLY A 98 0.63 -11.26 -1.66
N MET A 99 0.28 -11.41 -0.39
CA MET A 99 -1.05 -11.89 0.06
C MET A 99 -1.95 -10.89 0.84
N PRO A 100 -1.50 -9.68 1.24
CA PRO A 100 -2.19 -8.94 2.28
C PRO A 100 -3.48 -8.28 1.80
N VAL A 101 -3.63 -7.93 0.52
CA VAL A 101 -4.88 -7.36 -0.01
C VAL A 101 -5.95 -8.43 -0.11
N ALA A 102 -5.61 -9.64 -0.57
CA ALA A 102 -6.52 -10.80 -0.54
C ALA A 102 -6.96 -11.15 0.89
N GLY A 103 -6.05 -11.10 1.86
CA GLY A 103 -6.39 -11.37 3.27
C GLY A 103 -7.31 -10.31 3.85
N ALA A 104 -7.04 -9.04 3.57
CA ALA A 104 -7.85 -7.92 4.02
C ALA A 104 -9.24 -7.86 3.39
N THR A 105 -9.41 -8.41 2.19
CA THR A 105 -10.70 -8.51 1.49
C THR A 105 -11.43 -9.83 1.76
N GLY A 106 -10.87 -10.71 2.59
CA GLY A 106 -11.50 -11.95 3.03
C GLY A 106 -11.41 -13.11 2.03
N MET A 107 -10.50 -13.06 1.06
CA MET A 107 -10.23 -14.17 0.12
C MET A 107 -9.55 -15.37 0.79
N TRP A 108 -8.92 -15.14 1.95
CA TRP A 108 -8.44 -16.18 2.85
C TRP A 108 -8.53 -15.69 4.30
N ASP A 109 -8.48 -16.63 5.26
CA ASP A 109 -8.54 -16.28 6.68
C ASP A 109 -7.20 -15.75 7.19
N ALA A 110 -7.00 -14.44 7.05
CA ALA A 110 -5.86 -13.71 7.60
C ALA A 110 -6.07 -13.28 9.07
N GLY A 111 -7.18 -13.69 9.70
CA GLY A 111 -7.49 -13.30 11.09
C GLY A 111 -7.87 -11.83 11.27
N VAL A 112 -8.23 -11.12 10.20
CA VAL A 112 -8.58 -9.69 10.22
C VAL A 112 -10.04 -9.46 9.85
N GLN A 113 -10.70 -8.55 10.58
CA GLN A 113 -12.10 -8.17 10.37
C GLN A 113 -12.35 -6.71 10.77
N PRO A 114 -13.35 -6.01 10.18
CA PRO A 114 -14.16 -6.48 9.05
C PRO A 114 -13.33 -6.57 7.75
N ALA A 115 -13.73 -7.44 6.82
CA ALA A 115 -13.15 -7.46 5.48
C ALA A 115 -13.45 -6.16 4.72
N PHE A 116 -12.49 -5.68 3.95
CA PHE A 116 -12.67 -4.53 3.05
C PHE A 116 -13.34 -4.98 1.74
N PRO A 117 -14.29 -4.22 1.18
CA PRO A 117 -14.92 -4.58 -0.09
C PRO A 117 -13.90 -4.51 -1.24
N ALA A 118 -13.67 -5.62 -1.93
CA ALA A 118 -12.68 -5.65 -3.02
C ALA A 118 -13.10 -4.74 -4.20
N GLU A 119 -14.40 -4.55 -4.44
CA GLU A 119 -14.93 -3.64 -5.44
C GLU A 119 -14.58 -2.16 -5.20
N ASP A 120 -14.23 -1.80 -3.96
CA ASP A 120 -13.81 -0.45 -3.61
C ASP A 120 -12.31 -0.20 -3.86
N ILE A 121 -11.57 -1.20 -4.36
CA ILE A 121 -10.14 -1.12 -4.70
C ILE A 121 -9.94 -0.88 -6.21
N VAL A 122 -9.11 0.13 -6.51
CA VAL A 122 -8.55 0.39 -7.84
C VAL A 122 -7.05 0.11 -7.78
N PHE A 123 -6.63 -1.00 -8.38
CA PHE A 123 -5.23 -1.32 -8.59
C PHE A 123 -4.70 -0.60 -9.83
N ALA A 124 -3.51 -0.02 -9.75
CA ALA A 124 -2.93 0.75 -10.83
C ALA A 124 -1.40 0.62 -10.89
N GLY A 125 -0.86 0.42 -12.09
CA GLY A 125 0.55 0.10 -12.29
C GLY A 125 0.83 -1.40 -12.38
N ILE A 126 -0.21 -2.23 -12.26
CA ILE A 126 -0.11 -3.69 -12.19
C ILE A 126 0.44 -4.25 -13.50
N ARG A 127 1.51 -5.03 -13.39
CA ARG A 127 2.20 -5.61 -14.55
C ARG A 127 2.92 -6.93 -14.30
N ASP A 128 2.97 -7.38 -13.04
CA ASP A 128 3.38 -8.74 -12.68
C ASP A 128 2.28 -9.37 -11.82
N ILE A 129 1.64 -10.42 -12.33
CA ILE A 129 0.48 -11.07 -11.72
C ILE A 129 0.65 -12.57 -11.85
N ASP A 130 0.51 -13.28 -10.75
CA ASP A 130 0.51 -14.74 -10.77
C ASP A 130 -0.78 -15.30 -11.40
N PRO A 131 -0.75 -16.44 -12.12
CA PRO A 131 -1.98 -17.00 -12.71
C PRO A 131 -3.10 -17.29 -11.70
N GLY A 132 -2.76 -17.74 -10.49
CA GLY A 132 -3.76 -17.99 -9.43
C GLY A 132 -4.33 -16.68 -8.84
N GLU A 133 -3.51 -15.66 -8.75
CA GLU A 133 -3.90 -14.31 -8.33
C GLU A 133 -4.85 -13.66 -9.33
N GLN A 134 -4.56 -13.78 -10.64
CA GLN A 134 -5.44 -13.29 -11.70
C GLN A 134 -6.84 -13.92 -11.61
N MET A 135 -6.91 -15.24 -11.37
CA MET A 135 -8.20 -15.93 -11.23
C MET A 135 -9.04 -15.40 -10.05
N LEU A 136 -8.40 -14.98 -8.95
CA LEU A 136 -9.08 -14.38 -7.81
C LEU A 136 -9.57 -12.96 -8.14
N LEU A 137 -8.73 -12.15 -8.77
CA LEU A 137 -9.07 -10.78 -9.18
C LEU A 137 -10.26 -10.75 -10.15
N ASP A 138 -10.32 -11.67 -11.10
CA ASP A 138 -11.42 -11.79 -12.08
C ASP A 138 -12.79 -11.96 -11.40
N GLY A 139 -12.83 -12.56 -10.21
CA GLY A 139 -14.05 -12.77 -9.42
C GLY A 139 -14.30 -11.73 -8.34
N ALA A 140 -13.33 -10.87 -8.02
CA ALA A 140 -13.37 -9.97 -6.86
C ALA A 140 -14.13 -8.65 -7.12
N GLY A 141 -14.37 -8.29 -8.38
CA GLY A 141 -15.01 -7.02 -8.74
C GLY A 141 -14.11 -5.78 -8.59
N ALA A 142 -12.85 -5.97 -8.22
CA ALA A 142 -11.85 -4.91 -8.16
C ALA A 142 -11.49 -4.40 -9.57
N THR A 143 -11.07 -3.14 -9.66
CA THR A 143 -10.57 -2.58 -10.94
C THR A 143 -9.06 -2.76 -11.01
N VAL A 144 -8.55 -3.40 -12.08
CA VAL A 144 -7.12 -3.64 -12.27
C VAL A 144 -6.62 -2.91 -13.52
N LEU A 145 -5.70 -1.97 -13.33
CA LEU A 145 -5.16 -1.10 -14.37
C LEU A 145 -3.65 -1.29 -14.50
N ARG A 146 -3.18 -1.38 -15.74
CA ARG A 146 -1.74 -1.38 -16.03
C ARG A 146 -1.15 0.03 -15.98
N ASP A 147 -1.88 1.03 -16.46
CA ASP A 147 -1.42 2.41 -16.52
C ASP A 147 -1.96 3.21 -15.33
N VAL A 148 -1.05 3.78 -14.54
CA VAL A 148 -1.41 4.63 -13.38
C VAL A 148 -2.23 5.86 -13.77
N ARG A 149 -2.11 6.33 -15.02
CA ARG A 149 -2.83 7.51 -15.53
C ARG A 149 -4.32 7.27 -15.70
N GLU A 150 -4.75 6.01 -15.73
CA GLU A 150 -6.17 5.63 -15.81
C GLU A 150 -6.85 5.66 -14.42
N ALA A 151 -6.06 5.63 -13.34
CA ALA A 151 -6.58 5.54 -11.97
C ALA A 151 -7.56 6.66 -11.58
N PRO A 152 -7.31 7.95 -11.88
CA PRO A 152 -8.24 8.99 -11.49
C PRO A 152 -9.63 8.85 -12.13
N ALA A 153 -9.71 8.36 -13.37
CA ALA A 153 -10.99 8.11 -14.02
C ALA A 153 -11.72 6.92 -13.39
N ALA A 154 -10.99 5.86 -13.04
CA ALA A 154 -11.56 4.65 -12.41
C ALA A 154 -12.06 4.89 -10.97
N LEU A 155 -11.41 5.78 -10.22
CA LEU A 155 -11.86 6.21 -8.89
C LEU A 155 -13.23 6.91 -8.92
N GLY A 156 -13.62 7.49 -10.04
CA GLY A 156 -14.97 8.01 -10.24
C GLY A 156 -15.26 9.30 -9.47
N GLY A 157 -16.49 9.43 -8.96
CA GLY A 157 -17.05 10.67 -8.40
C GLY A 157 -16.38 11.22 -7.14
N ASP A 158 -17.00 12.24 -6.54
CA ASP A 158 -16.44 12.91 -5.36
C ASP A 158 -16.59 12.02 -4.11
N GLY A 159 -15.50 11.73 -3.41
CA GLY A 159 -15.48 10.80 -2.29
C GLY A 159 -14.10 10.71 -1.62
N ALA A 160 -14.01 9.95 -0.54
CA ALA A 160 -12.76 9.74 0.17
C ALA A 160 -11.92 8.64 -0.50
N VAL A 161 -10.61 8.87 -0.63
CA VAL A 161 -9.65 7.92 -1.20
C VAL A 161 -8.51 7.69 -0.21
N PHE A 162 -8.20 6.43 0.06
CA PHE A 162 -6.96 6.01 0.70
C PHE A 162 -5.96 5.58 -0.37
N VAL A 163 -4.72 6.06 -0.29
CA VAL A 163 -3.68 5.72 -1.27
C VAL A 163 -2.67 4.77 -0.64
N HIS A 164 -2.45 3.63 -1.26
CA HIS A 164 -1.28 2.80 -1.03
C HIS A 164 -0.27 3.02 -2.15
N LEU A 165 0.99 3.26 -1.81
CA LEU A 165 2.11 3.33 -2.73
C LEU A 165 3.13 2.27 -2.35
N ASP A 166 3.21 1.18 -3.10
CA ASP A 166 4.43 0.39 -3.15
C ASP A 166 5.42 1.09 -4.10
N CYS A 167 6.63 1.36 -3.61
CA CYS A 167 7.63 2.07 -4.41
C CYS A 167 8.12 1.26 -5.62
N ASP A 168 7.92 -0.07 -5.66
CA ASP A 168 8.24 -0.93 -6.80
C ASP A 168 7.37 -0.62 -8.05
N VAL A 169 6.28 0.12 -7.89
CA VAL A 169 5.50 0.64 -9.01
C VAL A 169 6.34 1.59 -9.88
N ILE A 170 7.30 2.30 -9.27
CA ILE A 170 8.14 3.30 -9.93
C ILE A 170 9.28 2.60 -10.68
N ASP A 171 9.38 2.85 -11.98
CA ASP A 171 10.42 2.26 -12.81
C ASP A 171 11.82 2.67 -12.33
N GLY A 172 12.68 1.66 -12.13
CA GLY A 172 14.04 1.86 -11.65
C GLY A 172 14.19 2.22 -10.17
N TYR A 173 13.10 2.27 -9.40
CA TYR A 173 13.20 2.43 -7.94
C TYR A 173 13.79 1.15 -7.30
N PRO A 174 14.76 1.26 -6.37
CA PRO A 174 15.27 0.09 -5.66
C PRO A 174 14.18 -0.56 -4.80
N ALA A 175 13.84 -1.81 -5.08
CA ALA A 175 12.86 -2.62 -4.36
C ALA A 175 13.32 -4.08 -4.24
N ALA A 176 12.69 -4.86 -3.36
CA ALA A 176 12.96 -6.29 -3.23
C ALA A 176 12.44 -7.09 -4.44
N PHE A 177 11.32 -6.66 -5.03
CA PHE A 177 10.68 -7.27 -6.20
C PHE A 177 10.50 -6.24 -7.32
N PRO A 178 11.58 -5.71 -7.92
CA PRO A 178 11.44 -4.67 -8.92
C PRO A 178 10.88 -5.23 -10.24
N VAL A 179 9.86 -4.58 -10.79
CA VAL A 179 9.30 -4.94 -12.11
C VAL A 179 9.54 -3.82 -13.11
N PRO A 180 10.27 -4.05 -14.21
CA PRO A 180 10.61 -3.01 -15.17
C PRO A 180 9.39 -2.53 -15.98
N GLY A 181 9.49 -1.33 -16.55
CA GLY A 181 8.47 -0.76 -17.44
C GLY A 181 7.27 -0.18 -16.70
N GLY A 182 7.49 0.28 -15.47
CA GLY A 182 6.52 1.06 -14.69
C GLY A 182 6.49 2.55 -15.08
N PRO A 183 5.64 3.35 -14.43
CA PRO A 183 5.69 4.81 -14.51
C PRO A 183 6.96 5.40 -13.89
N THR A 184 7.31 6.60 -14.31
CA THR A 184 8.30 7.44 -13.62
C THR A 184 7.73 7.99 -12.31
N ALA A 185 8.60 8.40 -11.38
CA ALA A 185 8.19 9.05 -10.14
C ALA A 185 7.33 10.31 -10.39
N ASP A 186 7.68 11.10 -11.42
CA ASP A 186 6.92 12.29 -11.82
C ASP A 186 5.51 11.93 -12.32
N GLU A 187 5.36 10.85 -13.11
CA GLU A 187 4.04 10.39 -13.56
C GLU A 187 3.17 9.92 -12.39
N VAL A 188 3.74 9.20 -11.42
CA VAL A 188 2.99 8.81 -10.21
C VAL A 188 2.60 10.07 -9.41
N ARG A 189 3.51 11.01 -9.23
CA ARG A 189 3.24 12.28 -8.53
C ARG A 189 2.11 13.08 -9.20
N ASP A 190 2.12 13.17 -10.53
CA ASP A 190 1.09 13.88 -11.29
C ASP A 190 -0.30 13.22 -11.14
N VAL A 191 -0.35 11.88 -11.14
CA VAL A 191 -1.57 11.13 -10.85
C VAL A 191 -2.08 11.44 -9.45
N LEU A 192 -1.20 11.40 -8.44
CA LEU A 192 -1.57 11.69 -7.04
C LEU A 192 -2.04 13.13 -6.85
N ALA A 193 -1.45 14.10 -7.56
CA ALA A 193 -1.92 15.47 -7.57
C ALA A 193 -3.34 15.60 -8.16
N HIS A 194 -3.64 14.84 -9.23
CA HIS A 194 -4.98 14.81 -9.81
C HIS A 194 -6.01 14.19 -8.86
N VAL A 195 -5.64 13.13 -8.14
CA VAL A 195 -6.48 12.48 -7.13
C VAL A 195 -6.75 13.44 -5.96
N ALA A 196 -5.72 14.07 -5.40
CA ALA A 196 -5.87 15.03 -4.31
C ALA A 196 -6.73 16.26 -4.68
N ALA A 197 -6.76 16.64 -5.96
CA ALA A 197 -7.57 17.76 -6.42
C ALA A 197 -9.08 17.46 -6.51
N ARG A 198 -9.49 16.18 -6.48
CA ARG A 198 -10.88 15.73 -6.64
C ARG A 198 -11.45 15.00 -5.42
N HIS A 199 -10.60 14.40 -4.62
CA HIS A 199 -11.00 13.51 -3.54
C HIS A 199 -10.52 14.00 -2.19
N GLU A 200 -11.30 13.70 -1.15
CA GLU A 200 -10.78 13.79 0.21
C GLU A 200 -9.73 12.68 0.40
N ILE A 201 -8.51 13.03 0.79
CA ILE A 201 -7.49 12.01 1.10
C ILE A 201 -7.73 11.46 2.51
N ALA A 202 -8.23 10.23 2.58
CA ALA A 202 -8.53 9.53 3.82
C ALA A 202 -7.26 9.10 4.58
N GLY A 203 -6.15 8.95 3.86
CA GLY A 203 -4.84 8.56 4.37
C GLY A 203 -3.94 8.04 3.26
N VAL A 204 -2.67 7.86 3.61
CA VAL A 204 -1.64 7.32 2.72
C VAL A 204 -0.84 6.24 3.44
N SER A 205 -0.52 5.17 2.75
CA SER A 205 0.54 4.24 3.15
C SER A 205 1.60 4.12 2.06
N VAL A 206 2.87 4.07 2.46
CA VAL A 206 4.01 3.86 1.56
C VAL A 206 4.77 2.61 1.99
N SER A 207 5.02 1.70 1.05
CA SER A 207 5.72 0.42 1.23
C SER A 207 6.97 0.34 0.36
N ALA A 208 7.77 -0.71 0.58
CA ALA A 208 8.98 -1.04 -0.20
C ALA A 208 10.00 0.10 -0.36
N VAL A 209 10.13 0.97 0.64
CA VAL A 209 11.10 2.08 0.65
C VAL A 209 12.52 1.52 0.86
N ALA A 210 13.11 0.94 -0.19
CA ALA A 210 14.48 0.44 -0.22
C ALA A 210 15.46 1.37 -0.98
N GLY A 211 14.92 2.40 -1.65
CA GLY A 211 15.68 3.46 -2.33
C GLY A 211 15.78 4.76 -1.52
N PRO A 212 16.17 5.86 -2.19
CA PRO A 212 16.21 7.19 -1.56
C PRO A 212 14.81 7.60 -1.04
N PRO A 213 14.65 7.92 0.25
CA PRO A 213 13.35 8.20 0.84
C PRO A 213 12.75 9.54 0.38
N ASP A 214 13.58 10.44 -0.13
CA ASP A 214 13.18 11.72 -0.72
C ASP A 214 12.33 11.54 -1.99
N VAL A 215 12.57 10.49 -2.78
CA VAL A 215 11.75 10.17 -3.95
C VAL A 215 10.33 9.81 -3.53
N ALA A 216 10.17 8.87 -2.60
CA ALA A 216 8.85 8.46 -2.11
C ALA A 216 8.12 9.64 -1.44
N ALA A 217 8.84 10.44 -0.64
CA ALA A 217 8.29 11.65 -0.02
C ALA A 217 7.83 12.68 -1.06
N ALA A 218 8.60 12.92 -2.12
CA ALA A 218 8.25 13.84 -3.19
C ALA A 218 7.02 13.36 -3.99
N VAL A 219 6.90 12.05 -4.21
CA VAL A 219 5.75 11.45 -4.91
C VAL A 219 4.45 11.65 -4.14
N ILE A 220 4.45 11.45 -2.82
CA ILE A 220 3.23 11.59 -2.01
C ILE A 220 2.92 13.02 -1.57
N GLU A 221 3.83 13.98 -1.78
CA GLU A 221 3.66 15.39 -1.35
C GLU A 221 2.30 16.01 -1.72
N PRO A 222 1.74 15.80 -2.93
CA PRO A 222 0.43 16.33 -3.28
C PRO A 222 -0.71 15.82 -2.38
N LEU A 223 -0.56 14.63 -1.80
CA LEU A 223 -1.54 14.01 -0.89
C LEU A 223 -1.47 14.59 0.53
N LEU A 224 -0.47 15.42 0.84
CA LEU A 224 -0.24 16.00 2.17
C LEU A 224 -0.66 17.47 2.25
N ALA A 225 -0.84 18.13 1.10
CA ALA A 225 -1.25 19.53 1.03
C ALA A 225 -2.66 19.74 1.62
N PRO A 226 -2.85 20.74 2.51
CA PRO A 226 -4.05 20.89 3.36
C PRO A 226 -5.37 20.99 2.60
#